data_AF-A0A9D7ABL4-F1
#
_entry.id   AF-A0A9D7ABL4-F1
#
_cell.length_a   1.000
_cell.length_b   1.000
_cell.length_c   1.000
_cell.angle_alpha   90.00
_cell.angle_beta   90.00
_cell.angle_gamma   90.00
#
_symmetry.space_group_name_H-M   'P 1'
#
loop_
_entity.id
_entity.type
_entity.pdbx_description
1 polymer ?
#
loop_
_entity_poly.entity_id
_entity_poly.type
_entity_poly.pdbx_seq_one_letter_code
_entity_poly.pdbx_strand_id
1 'polypeptide(L)'
;MRIIRLPNVKTIRAEVIRDRLPPGTRRIVCLSCGNATRALEGVIKGVPVIKLDSESPVSARRELSAQEIQTYFGPESFNATSGYLPLDLTAEIGQRLMAYIPELLEGDRLYVPCGSGETIAALSNYIPLARMTAVSALYPPIEAMGPLYRWLAANMKTVNVGRVNSVAEALRLAARGKGFALCWE
;
A
#
# COMPACT_ATOMS: atom_id res chain seq x y z
N MET A 1 15.45 -16.49 9.18
CA MET A 1 14.37 -15.65 8.64
C MET A 1 13.70 -16.38 7.49
N ARG A 2 12.38 -16.54 7.52
CA ARG A 2 11.60 -17.11 6.41
C ARG A 2 11.08 -15.97 5.52
N ILE A 3 11.32 -16.05 4.22
CA ILE A 3 10.76 -15.09 3.26
C ILE A 3 9.41 -15.62 2.81
N ILE A 4 8.36 -14.86 3.09
CA ILE A 4 7.02 -15.08 2.55
C ILE A 4 6.94 -14.28 1.26
N ARG A 5 6.76 -14.98 0.15
CA ARG A 5 6.54 -14.34 -1.14
C ARG A 5 5.07 -14.06 -1.28
N LEU A 6 4.73 -12.79 -1.38
CA LEU A 6 3.37 -12.38 -1.69
C LEU A 6 3.26 -12.24 -3.21
N PRO A 7 2.20 -12.78 -3.83
CA PRO A 7 1.88 -12.41 -5.19
C PRO A 7 1.64 -10.90 -5.25
N ASN A 8 1.74 -10.32 -6.45
CA ASN A 8 1.72 -8.88 -6.66
C ASN A 8 0.63 -8.17 -5.83
N VAL A 9 1.05 -7.54 -4.74
CA VAL A 9 0.16 -6.92 -3.74
C VAL A 9 -0.69 -5.80 -4.37
N LYS A 10 -0.18 -5.16 -5.43
CA LYS A 10 -0.95 -4.15 -6.16
C LYS A 10 -2.10 -4.77 -6.97
N THR A 11 -1.92 -6.00 -7.46
CA THR A 11 -2.97 -6.76 -8.13
C THR A 11 -4.06 -7.16 -7.15
N ILE A 12 -3.73 -7.75 -5.99
CA ILE A 12 -4.72 -8.07 -4.94
C ILE A 12 -5.56 -6.85 -4.58
N ARG A 13 -4.89 -5.70 -4.40
CA ARG A 13 -5.58 -4.44 -4.12
C ARG A 13 -6.52 -4.01 -5.26
N ALA A 14 -6.07 -4.12 -6.50
CA ALA A 14 -6.88 -3.77 -7.65
C ALA A 14 -8.10 -4.69 -7.81
N GLU A 15 -7.98 -5.98 -7.48
CA GLU A 15 -9.08 -6.94 -7.47
C GLU A 15 -10.11 -6.60 -6.39
N VAL A 16 -9.68 -6.30 -5.17
CA VAL A 16 -10.61 -5.86 -4.11
C VAL A 16 -11.35 -4.60 -4.52
N ILE A 17 -10.64 -3.61 -5.07
CA ILE A 17 -11.26 -2.38 -5.58
C ILE A 17 -12.29 -2.72 -6.65
N ARG A 18 -11.94 -3.54 -7.65
CA ARG A 18 -12.86 -3.98 -8.72
C ARG A 18 -14.15 -4.56 -8.16
N ASP A 19 -14.04 -5.48 -7.21
CA ASP A 19 -15.16 -6.24 -6.67
C ASP A 19 -16.10 -5.36 -5.83
N ARG A 20 -15.63 -4.18 -5.42
CA ARG A 20 -16.32 -3.27 -4.51
C ARG A 20 -16.49 -1.85 -5.09
N LEU A 21 -16.24 -1.68 -6.38
CA LEU A 21 -16.44 -0.39 -7.05
C LEU A 21 -17.92 0.01 -6.93
N PRO A 22 -18.22 1.25 -6.51
CA PRO A 22 -19.59 1.73 -6.49
C PRO A 22 -20.25 1.61 -7.88
N PRO A 23 -21.50 1.16 -7.97
CA PRO A 23 -22.25 1.16 -9.23
C PRO A 23 -22.25 2.55 -9.86
N GLY A 24 -22.02 2.61 -11.17
CA GLY A 24 -21.94 3.87 -11.90
C GLY A 24 -20.60 4.58 -11.83
N THR A 25 -19.57 4.00 -11.20
CA THR A 25 -18.20 4.54 -11.28
C THR A 25 -17.76 4.65 -12.73
N ARG A 26 -17.38 5.87 -13.15
CA ARG A 26 -16.94 6.17 -14.52
C ARG A 26 -15.45 6.40 -14.66
N ARG A 27 -14.73 6.56 -13.55
CA ARG A 27 -13.28 6.76 -13.54
C ARG A 27 -12.68 6.45 -12.18
N ILE A 28 -11.43 6.03 -12.20
CA ILE A 28 -10.64 5.74 -11.00
C ILE A 28 -9.48 6.71 -10.97
N VAL A 29 -9.28 7.41 -9.86
CA VAL A 29 -8.16 8.33 -9.71
C VAL A 29 -7.15 7.73 -8.74
N CYS A 30 -5.88 7.69 -9.12
CA CYS A 30 -4.82 7.10 -8.30
C CYS A 30 -3.55 7.93 -8.37
N LEU A 31 -3.10 8.47 -7.24
CA LEU A 31 -1.76 9.03 -7.11
C LEU A 31 -0.74 7.90 -7.07
N SER A 32 0.16 7.83 -8.06
CA SER A 32 1.15 6.76 -8.14
C SER A 32 2.37 7.08 -8.98
N CYS A 33 3.51 6.52 -8.58
CA CYS A 33 4.72 6.36 -9.39
C CYS A 33 4.60 5.30 -10.52
N GLY A 34 3.44 4.64 -10.69
CA GLY A 34 3.11 3.84 -11.87
C GLY A 34 2.76 2.36 -11.61
N ASN A 35 3.24 1.74 -10.53
CA ASN A 35 2.95 0.32 -10.26
C ASN A 35 1.48 0.09 -9.88
N ALA A 36 0.92 1.01 -9.09
CA ALA A 36 -0.46 0.90 -8.64
C ALA A 36 -1.47 1.16 -9.78
N THR A 37 -1.21 2.16 -10.63
CA THR A 37 -2.09 2.46 -11.77
C THR A 37 -2.07 1.33 -12.79
N ARG A 38 -0.90 0.76 -13.11
CA ARG A 38 -0.80 -0.41 -14.00
C ARG A 38 -1.60 -1.61 -13.51
N ALA A 39 -1.59 -1.89 -12.21
CA ALA A 39 -2.38 -2.97 -11.64
C ALA A 39 -3.90 -2.69 -11.75
N LEU A 40 -4.33 -1.45 -11.49
CA LEU A 40 -5.73 -1.03 -11.66
C LEU A 40 -6.20 -1.18 -13.11
N GLU A 41 -5.44 -0.68 -14.08
CA GLU A 41 -5.73 -0.80 -15.52
C GLU A 41 -5.70 -2.27 -15.99
N GLY A 42 -4.82 -3.08 -15.39
CA GLY A 42 -4.71 -4.51 -15.65
C GLY A 42 -5.96 -5.28 -15.25
N VAL A 43 -6.51 -4.99 -14.08
CA VAL A 43 -7.62 -5.74 -13.46
C VAL A 43 -9.00 -5.15 -13.79
N ILE A 44 -9.12 -3.83 -13.86
CA ILE A 44 -10.41 -3.13 -14.00
C ILE A 44 -10.54 -2.66 -15.45
N LYS A 45 -11.24 -3.45 -16.27
CA LYS A 45 -11.50 -3.14 -17.67
C LYS A 45 -12.72 -2.25 -17.83
N GLY A 46 -12.68 -1.34 -18.80
CA GLY A 46 -13.81 -0.47 -19.15
C GLY A 46 -13.99 0.76 -18.25
N VAL A 47 -13.17 0.94 -17.21
CA VAL A 47 -13.16 2.14 -16.37
C VAL A 47 -11.78 2.82 -16.48
N PRO A 48 -11.71 4.05 -17.02
CA PRO A 48 -10.43 4.75 -17.17
C PRO A 48 -9.76 5.03 -15.81
N VAL A 49 -8.45 4.80 -15.74
CA VAL A 49 -7.62 5.13 -14.58
C VAL A 49 -6.89 6.44 -14.86
N ILE A 50 -7.20 7.47 -14.08
CA ILE A 50 -6.53 8.76 -14.10
C ILE A 50 -5.34 8.70 -13.15
N LYS A 51 -4.14 8.66 -13.72
CA LYS A 51 -2.90 8.75 -12.98
C LYS A 51 -2.66 10.20 -12.55
N LEU A 52 -2.47 10.41 -11.26
CA LEU A 52 -1.91 11.63 -10.71
C LEU A 52 -0.44 11.38 -10.41
N ASP A 53 0.43 12.27 -10.86
CA ASP A 53 1.87 12.26 -10.57
C ASP A 53 2.38 13.66 -10.23
N SER A 54 3.68 13.80 -9.97
CA SER A 54 4.30 15.07 -9.58
C SER A 54 4.23 16.15 -10.66
N GLU A 55 3.96 15.78 -11.91
CA GLU A 55 3.89 16.71 -13.05
C GLU A 55 2.44 17.13 -13.36
N SER A 56 1.46 16.41 -12.82
CA SER A 56 0.05 16.80 -12.95
C SER A 56 -0.24 18.11 -12.20
N PRO A 57 -0.84 19.12 -12.87
CA PRO A 57 -1.15 20.43 -12.27
C PRO A 57 -2.02 20.33 -11.00
N VAL A 58 -2.79 19.25 -10.89
CA VAL A 58 -3.77 19.00 -9.83
C VAL A 58 -3.12 18.34 -8.60
N SER A 59 -2.02 17.59 -8.77
CA SER A 59 -1.36 16.83 -7.70
C SER A 59 0.03 17.33 -7.31
N ALA A 60 0.54 18.39 -7.94
CA ALA A 60 1.89 18.93 -7.74
C ALA A 60 2.22 19.37 -6.30
N ARG A 61 1.28 19.34 -5.34
CA ARG A 61 1.50 19.84 -3.96
C ARG A 61 0.98 18.96 -2.82
N ARG A 62 -0.07 18.16 -3.03
CA ARG A 62 -0.62 17.27 -1.98
C ARG A 62 -1.53 16.20 -2.54
N GLU A 63 -1.76 15.16 -1.74
CA GLU A 63 -2.78 14.15 -2.00
C GLU A 63 -4.19 14.76 -1.87
N LEU A 64 -5.12 14.32 -2.72
CA LEU A 64 -6.52 14.76 -2.73
C LEU A 64 -7.39 13.77 -1.94
N SER A 65 -8.29 14.30 -1.13
CA SER A 65 -9.34 13.54 -0.45
C SER A 65 -10.35 12.98 -1.46
N ALA A 66 -11.16 12.01 -1.02
CA ALA A 66 -12.24 11.46 -1.83
C ALA A 66 -13.23 12.55 -2.31
N GLN A 67 -13.59 13.49 -1.44
CA GLN A 67 -14.49 14.58 -1.79
C GLN A 67 -13.86 15.53 -2.83
N GLU A 68 -12.58 15.86 -2.69
CA GLU A 68 -11.88 16.67 -3.68
C GLU A 68 -11.79 15.97 -5.04
N ILE A 69 -11.51 14.66 -5.06
CA ILE A 69 -11.54 13.87 -6.29
C ILE A 69 -12.93 13.94 -6.96
N GLN A 70 -14.00 13.85 -6.19
CA GLN A 70 -15.36 13.97 -6.74
C GLN A 70 -15.64 15.38 -7.26
N THR A 71 -15.16 16.42 -6.59
CA THR A 71 -15.30 17.81 -7.06
C THR A 71 -14.55 18.06 -8.36
N TYR A 72 -13.31 17.58 -8.48
CA TYR A 72 -12.46 17.85 -9.66
C TYR A 72 -12.79 16.96 -10.85
N PHE A 73 -13.06 15.67 -10.61
CA PHE A 73 -13.21 14.67 -11.67
C PHE A 73 -14.67 14.23 -11.88
N GLY A 74 -15.60 14.67 -11.02
CA GLY A 74 -17.02 14.36 -11.06
C GLY A 74 -17.45 13.34 -9.99
N PRO A 75 -18.73 13.32 -9.58
CA PRO A 75 -19.22 12.49 -8.46
C PRO A 75 -19.07 10.97 -8.70
N GLU A 76 -18.96 10.54 -9.95
CA GLU A 76 -18.77 9.15 -10.38
C GLU A 76 -17.29 8.72 -10.36
N SER A 77 -16.45 9.45 -9.64
CA SER A 77 -15.01 9.19 -9.53
C SER A 77 -14.69 8.46 -8.23
N PHE A 78 -13.89 7.40 -8.34
CA PHE A 78 -13.40 6.64 -7.19
C PHE A 78 -11.95 7.00 -6.89
N ASN A 79 -11.63 7.31 -5.62
CA ASN A 79 -10.25 7.56 -5.19
C ASN A 79 -9.57 6.24 -4.79
N ALA A 80 -8.67 5.74 -5.64
CA ALA A 80 -7.84 4.56 -5.40
C ALA A 80 -6.42 4.91 -4.92
N THR A 81 -6.22 6.13 -4.42
CA THR A 81 -4.95 6.55 -3.82
C THR A 81 -4.71 5.83 -2.51
N SER A 82 -3.49 5.36 -2.30
CA SER A 82 -3.10 4.72 -1.03
C SER A 82 -3.29 5.71 0.12
N GLY A 83 -3.80 5.26 1.27
CA GLY A 83 -4.13 6.08 2.43
C GLY A 83 -5.53 6.69 2.39
N TYR A 84 -6.26 6.57 1.27
CA TYR A 84 -7.64 7.05 1.10
C TYR A 84 -8.65 5.95 0.80
N LEU A 85 -8.22 4.69 0.79
CA LEU A 85 -9.18 3.59 0.64
C LEU A 85 -10.10 3.53 1.87
N PRO A 86 -11.40 3.29 1.68
CA PRO A 86 -12.31 2.96 2.77
C PRO A 86 -11.77 1.81 3.64
N LEU A 87 -12.10 1.85 4.94
CA LEU A 87 -11.59 0.89 5.92
C LEU A 87 -12.03 -0.54 5.59
N ASP A 88 -13.25 -0.74 5.09
CA ASP A 88 -13.77 -2.04 4.69
C ASP A 88 -12.97 -2.66 3.53
N LEU A 89 -12.61 -1.87 2.51
CA LEU A 89 -11.72 -2.31 1.44
C LEU A 89 -10.32 -2.65 1.96
N THR A 90 -9.81 -1.83 2.88
CA THR A 90 -8.49 -2.04 3.49
C THR A 90 -8.45 -3.34 4.30
N ALA A 91 -9.53 -3.65 5.03
CA ALA A 91 -9.69 -4.90 5.75
C ALA A 91 -9.76 -6.10 4.79
N GLU A 92 -10.55 -6.03 3.71
CA GLU A 92 -10.64 -7.11 2.72
C GLU A 92 -9.30 -7.39 2.03
N ILE A 93 -8.51 -6.35 1.71
CA ILE A 93 -7.14 -6.52 1.22
C ILE A 93 -6.31 -7.29 2.25
N GLY A 94 -6.40 -6.91 3.52
CA GLY A 94 -5.70 -7.59 4.61
C GLY A 94 -6.08 -9.07 4.69
N GLN A 95 -7.38 -9.39 4.58
CA GLN A 95 -7.87 -10.75 4.57
C GLN A 95 -7.27 -11.58 3.43
N ARG A 96 -7.25 -11.04 2.21
CA ARG A 96 -6.66 -11.75 1.05
C ARG A 96 -5.17 -11.96 1.22
N LEU A 97 -4.46 -11.01 1.84
CA LEU A 97 -3.02 -11.14 2.13
C LEU A 97 -2.75 -12.18 3.23
N MET A 98 -3.62 -12.30 4.24
CA MET A 98 -3.47 -13.29 5.31
C MET A 98 -3.45 -14.73 4.80
N ALA A 99 -4.08 -15.03 3.65
CA ALA A 99 -4.03 -16.36 3.03
C ALA A 99 -2.60 -16.83 2.67
N TYR A 100 -1.65 -15.90 2.56
CA TYR A 100 -0.25 -16.18 2.24
C TYR A 100 0.67 -16.12 3.47
N ILE A 101 0.17 -15.60 4.60
CA ILE A 101 0.96 -15.40 5.81
C ILE A 101 0.69 -16.60 6.73
N PRO A 102 1.71 -17.40 7.07
CA PRO A 102 1.55 -18.48 8.01
C PRO A 102 1.19 -17.93 9.39
N GLU A 103 0.64 -18.79 10.23
CA GLU A 103 0.44 -18.46 11.64
C GLU A 103 1.75 -17.99 12.28
N LEU A 104 1.69 -16.83 12.95
CA LEU A 104 2.84 -16.25 13.63
C LEU A 104 2.85 -16.68 15.10
N LEU A 105 3.87 -17.42 15.51
CA LEU A 105 4.05 -17.90 16.88
C LEU A 105 4.54 -16.79 17.82
N GLU A 106 4.46 -17.01 19.13
CA GLU A 106 4.93 -16.03 20.12
C GLU A 106 6.39 -15.61 19.86
N GLY A 107 6.65 -14.30 19.92
CA GLY A 107 7.95 -13.73 19.60
C GLY A 107 8.22 -13.50 18.10
N ASP A 108 7.40 -14.05 17.20
CA ASP A 108 7.55 -13.79 15.77
C ASP A 108 7.27 -12.33 15.41
N ARG A 109 8.12 -11.80 14.52
CA ARG A 109 7.97 -10.49 13.90
C ARG A 109 7.81 -10.61 12.39
N LEU A 110 6.94 -9.77 11.84
CA LEU A 110 6.71 -9.64 10.41
C LEU A 110 7.35 -8.35 9.87
N TYR A 111 8.31 -8.50 8.97
CA TYR A 111 8.98 -7.40 8.27
C TYR A 111 8.24 -7.13 6.97
N VAL A 112 7.70 -5.92 6.82
CA VAL A 112 6.80 -5.55 5.72
C VAL A 112 7.42 -4.42 4.91
N PRO A 113 7.64 -4.58 3.59
CA PRO A 113 8.07 -3.48 2.74
C PRO A 113 7.05 -2.34 2.79
N CYS A 114 7.53 -1.11 2.96
CA CYS A 114 6.69 0.05 3.18
C CYS A 114 7.01 1.14 2.15
N GLY A 115 6.06 1.36 1.23
CA GLY A 115 6.03 2.55 0.38
C GLY A 115 5.10 3.61 0.98
N SER A 116 3.80 3.49 0.71
CA SER A 116 2.76 4.36 1.29
C SER A 116 2.24 3.92 2.66
N GLY A 117 2.55 2.68 3.08
CA GLY A 117 2.00 2.09 4.31
C GLY A 117 0.74 1.24 4.13
N GLU A 118 0.14 1.21 2.93
CA GLU A 118 -1.16 0.55 2.70
C GLU A 118 -1.18 -0.92 3.14
N THR A 119 -0.15 -1.68 2.78
CA THR A 119 -0.04 -3.11 3.12
C THR A 119 0.00 -3.31 4.64
N ILE A 120 0.66 -2.42 5.36
CA ILE A 120 0.74 -2.49 6.82
C ILE A 120 -0.61 -2.16 7.44
N ALA A 121 -1.28 -1.12 6.95
CA ALA A 121 -2.63 -0.77 7.39
C ALA A 121 -3.61 -1.92 7.17
N ALA A 122 -3.59 -2.54 5.98
CA ALA A 122 -4.39 -3.70 5.65
C ALA A 122 -4.15 -4.87 6.63
N LEU A 123 -2.87 -5.23 6.84
CA LEU A 123 -2.50 -6.32 7.75
C LEU A 123 -2.78 -6.00 9.22
N SER A 124 -2.78 -4.73 9.62
CA SER A 124 -3.05 -4.35 11.02
C SER A 124 -4.46 -4.67 11.52
N ASN A 125 -5.38 -4.98 10.61
CA ASN A 125 -6.70 -5.52 10.97
C ASN A 125 -6.62 -6.97 11.52
N TYR A 126 -5.52 -7.68 11.26
CA TYR A 126 -5.36 -9.11 11.60
C TYR A 126 -4.10 -9.41 12.41
N ILE A 127 -3.06 -8.59 12.28
CA ILE A 127 -1.79 -8.72 12.97
C ILE A 127 -1.53 -7.45 13.78
N PRO A 128 -1.33 -7.52 15.10
CA PRO A 128 -1.03 -6.34 15.91
C PRO A 128 0.20 -5.59 15.38
N LEU A 129 0.13 -4.25 15.30
CA LEU A 129 1.22 -3.39 14.82
C LEU A 129 2.55 -3.64 15.58
N ALA A 130 2.49 -3.97 16.88
CA ALA A 130 3.65 -4.30 17.71
C ALA A 130 4.46 -5.52 17.21
N ARG A 131 3.82 -6.40 16.43
CA ARG A 131 4.44 -7.58 15.81
C ARG A 131 4.95 -7.30 14.39
N MET A 132 4.76 -6.09 13.87
CA MET A 132 5.21 -5.71 12.53
C MET A 132 6.40 -4.75 12.58
N THR A 133 7.18 -4.71 11.51
CA THR A 133 8.25 -3.74 11.30
C THR A 133 8.22 -3.27 9.86
N ALA A 134 8.06 -1.97 9.65
CA ALA A 134 8.08 -1.38 8.32
C ALA A 134 9.51 -1.31 7.81
N VAL A 135 9.74 -1.79 6.60
CA VAL A 135 11.06 -1.77 5.95
C VAL A 135 10.98 -0.87 4.72
N SER A 136 11.76 0.21 4.68
CA SER A 136 11.82 1.11 3.53
C SER A 136 13.24 1.18 2.95
N ALA A 137 13.33 1.25 1.63
CA ALA A 137 14.59 1.42 0.87
C ALA A 137 14.82 2.89 0.43
N LEU A 138 13.82 3.76 0.58
CA LEU A 138 13.90 5.17 0.20
C LEU A 138 13.17 6.00 1.26
N TYR A 139 13.87 6.92 1.90
CA TYR A 139 13.23 8.01 2.63
C TYR A 139 13.06 9.18 1.66
N PRO A 140 11.85 9.46 1.14
CA PRO A 140 11.50 10.83 0.88
C PRO A 140 11.54 11.61 2.22
N PRO A 141 11.71 12.95 2.20
CA PRO A 141 11.50 13.76 3.39
C PRO A 141 10.10 13.49 3.97
N ILE A 142 9.94 13.46 5.30
CA ILE A 142 8.65 13.20 5.99
C ILE A 142 7.54 14.15 5.51
N GLU A 143 7.90 15.35 5.11
CA GLU A 143 7.01 16.38 4.57
C GLU A 143 6.39 16.00 3.23
N ALA A 144 7.08 15.18 2.43
CA ALA A 144 6.63 14.66 1.14
C ALA A 144 5.86 13.32 1.28
N MET A 145 5.66 12.82 2.49
CA MET A 145 4.98 11.55 2.75
C MET A 145 3.49 11.77 3.05
N GLY A 146 2.64 10.91 2.47
CA GLY A 146 1.19 10.92 2.71
C GLY A 146 0.83 10.69 4.18
N PRO A 147 -0.38 11.08 4.64
CA PRO A 147 -0.79 11.02 6.04
C PRO A 147 -0.64 9.63 6.67
N LEU A 148 -0.97 8.56 5.95
CA LEU A 148 -0.86 7.18 6.44
C LEU A 148 0.59 6.82 6.79
N TYR A 149 1.53 7.14 5.92
CA TYR A 149 2.94 6.85 6.19
C TYR A 149 3.44 7.63 7.40
N ARG A 150 3.08 8.91 7.52
CA ARG A 150 3.46 9.74 8.68
C ARG A 150 2.95 9.14 9.98
N TRP A 151 1.69 8.69 9.99
CA TRP A 151 1.11 8.01 11.14
C TRP A 151 1.87 6.74 11.49
N LEU A 152 2.18 5.89 10.51
CA LEU A 152 2.98 4.68 10.74
C LEU A 152 4.37 5.03 11.28
N ALA A 153 5.07 5.99 10.68
CA ALA A 153 6.40 6.39 11.13
C ALA A 153 6.43 6.86 12.59
N ALA A 154 5.32 7.42 13.11
CA ALA A 154 5.19 7.83 14.50
C ALA A 154 4.75 6.71 15.46
N ASN A 155 4.08 5.66 14.97
CA ASN A 155 3.40 4.67 15.82
C ASN A 155 3.95 3.24 15.70
N MET A 156 4.91 2.98 14.81
CA MET A 156 5.51 1.64 14.68
C MET A 156 7.01 1.69 14.46
N LYS A 157 7.66 0.55 14.67
CA LYS A 157 9.07 0.39 14.35
C LYS A 157 9.27 0.46 12.83
N THR A 158 10.07 1.42 12.40
CA THR A 158 10.53 1.56 11.02
C THR A 158 12.01 1.21 10.94
N VAL A 159 12.42 0.56 9.85
CA VAL A 159 13.82 0.29 9.54
C VAL A 159 14.09 0.83 8.14
N ASN A 160 15.01 1.80 8.07
CA ASN A 160 15.57 2.25 6.81
C ASN A 160 16.81 1.41 6.50
N VAL A 161 16.83 0.79 5.33
CA VAL A 161 17.99 0.00 4.87
C VAL A 161 18.85 0.74 3.85
N GLY A 162 18.52 1.99 3.54
CA GLY A 162 19.14 2.77 2.48
C GLY A 162 18.83 2.21 1.09
N ARG A 163 19.55 2.72 0.08
CA ARG A 163 19.47 2.19 -1.27
C ARG A 163 20.03 0.76 -1.27
N VAL A 164 19.18 -0.18 -1.67
CA VAL A 164 19.52 -1.59 -1.86
C VAL A 164 19.12 -2.03 -3.26
N ASN A 165 19.72 -3.10 -3.76
CA ASN A 165 19.48 -3.59 -5.11
C ASN A 165 18.17 -4.40 -5.22
N SER A 166 17.57 -4.80 -4.09
CA SER A 166 16.29 -5.51 -4.06
C SER A 166 15.55 -5.38 -2.72
N VAL A 167 14.23 -5.61 -2.75
CA VAL A 167 13.41 -5.75 -1.53
C VAL A 167 13.88 -6.91 -0.66
N ALA A 168 14.34 -8.02 -1.26
CA ALA A 168 14.87 -9.16 -0.52
C ALA A 168 16.15 -8.82 0.28
N GLU A 169 17.01 -7.98 -0.29
CA GLU A 169 18.21 -7.46 0.39
C GLU A 169 17.83 -6.55 1.56
N ALA A 170 16.87 -5.63 1.36
CA ALA A 170 16.33 -4.79 2.44
C ALA A 170 15.87 -5.65 3.64
N LEU A 171 15.09 -6.68 3.36
CA LEU A 171 14.50 -7.52 4.40
C LEU A 171 15.57 -8.31 5.16
N ARG A 172 16.60 -8.83 4.47
CA ARG A 172 17.74 -9.51 5.10
C ARG A 172 18.49 -8.58 6.05
N LEU A 173 18.77 -7.35 5.63
CA LEU A 173 19.45 -6.35 6.45
C LEU A 173 18.62 -5.94 7.67
N ALA A 174 17.30 -5.77 7.50
CA ALA A 174 16.40 -5.34 8.56
C ALA A 174 16.18 -6.41 9.65
N ALA A 175 16.14 -7.69 9.27
CA ALA A 175 15.74 -8.75 10.19
C ALA A 175 16.88 -9.38 11.01
N ARG A 176 18.15 -9.14 10.65
CA ARG A 176 19.34 -9.76 11.28
C ARG A 176 19.18 -11.27 11.58
N GLY A 177 18.39 -11.98 10.76
CA GLY A 177 18.16 -13.42 10.86
C GLY A 177 16.90 -13.93 11.59
N LYS A 178 16.13 -13.10 12.32
CA LYS A 178 14.94 -13.55 13.09
C LYS A 178 13.61 -13.09 12.45
N GLY A 179 12.57 -13.94 12.48
CA GLY A 179 11.20 -13.61 12.02
C GLY A 179 10.89 -13.93 10.55
N PHE A 180 9.78 -13.36 10.07
CA PHE A 180 9.24 -13.51 8.71
C PHE A 180 9.35 -12.20 7.93
N ALA A 181 9.62 -12.28 6.64
CA ALA A 181 9.74 -11.11 5.78
C ALA A 181 8.87 -11.23 4.54
N LEU A 182 8.03 -10.22 4.28
CA LEU A 182 7.20 -10.16 3.08
C LEU A 182 8.04 -9.65 1.91
N CYS A 183 8.20 -10.44 0.85
CA CYS A 183 8.76 -9.97 -0.41
C CYS A 183 7.63 -9.85 -1.43
N TRP A 184 7.50 -8.70 -2.06
CA TRP A 184 6.60 -8.54 -3.21
C TRP A 184 7.27 -9.16 -4.44
N GLU A 185 6.54 -10.02 -5.16
CA GLU A 185 6.91 -10.45 -6.52
C GLU A 185 6.38 -9.47 -7.58
#